data_AF-A0A448MP29-F1
#
_entry.id   AF-A0A448MP29-F1
#
_cell.length_a   1.000
_cell.length_b   1.000
_cell.length_c   1.000
_cell.angle_alpha   90.00
_cell.angle_beta   90.00
_cell.angle_gamma   90.00
#
_symmetry.space_group_name_H-M   'P 1'
#
loop_
_entity.id
_entity.type
_entity.pdbx_description
1 polymer ?
#
loop_
_entity_poly.entity_id
_entity_poly.type
_entity_poly.pdbx_seq_one_letter_code
_entity_poly.pdbx_strand_id
1 'polypeptide(L)'
;MLESALEAGLAAAGLSAAFTGPMPTPAIAYLTRTFRAEAGIVISASHNPYYDNGIKFFSAQGTKLPDEIEEAIEAMLEQPMDCVESAELGKARRINDAAGRYIEFCKGTFPAHLGLEGYKIVVDCANGATYHIAPNVLRELGAEVIEIGTEPNGVNINEKCGATDVRVLQEKFWK
;
A
#
# COMPACT_ATOMS: atom_id res chain seq x y z
N MET A 1 0.24 15.36 3.99
CA MET A 1 0.98 15.79 5.20
C MET A 1 2.07 14.79 5.56
N LEU A 2 1.74 13.59 6.07
CA LEU A 2 2.74 12.61 6.52
C LEU A 2 3.70 12.16 5.40
N GLU A 3 3.21 11.92 4.18
CA GLU A 3 4.04 11.58 3.02
C GLU A 3 5.13 12.62 2.76
N SER A 4 4.76 13.91 2.79
CA SER A 4 5.68 15.03 2.57
C SER A 4 6.66 15.22 3.72
N ALA A 5 6.28 14.91 4.97
CA ALA A 5 7.19 14.97 6.11
C ALA A 5 8.27 13.88 6.02
N LEU A 6 7.87 12.65 5.64
CA LEU A 6 8.80 11.56 5.38
C LEU A 6 9.71 11.86 4.17
N GLU A 7 9.15 12.40 3.10
CA GLU A 7 9.92 12.85 1.93
C GLU A 7 11.02 13.84 2.32
N ALA A 8 10.68 14.86 3.10
CA ALA A 8 11.62 15.88 3.54
C ALA A 8 12.75 15.28 4.40
N GLY A 9 12.41 14.42 5.36
CA GLY A 9 13.42 13.75 6.21
C GLY A 9 14.35 12.84 5.42
N LEU A 10 13.80 12.03 4.50
CA LEU A 10 14.60 11.17 3.63
C LEU A 10 15.52 11.97 2.71
N ALA A 11 15.02 13.04 2.10
CA ALA A 11 15.82 13.90 1.24
C ALA A 11 16.95 14.60 1.99
N ALA A 12 16.68 15.08 3.21
CA ALA A 12 17.68 15.68 4.10
C ALA A 12 18.79 14.69 4.51
N ALA A 13 18.48 13.38 4.57
CA ALA A 13 19.45 12.32 4.80
C ALA A 13 20.16 11.85 3.50
N GLY A 14 19.92 12.49 2.36
CA GLY A 14 20.49 12.11 1.06
C GLY A 14 19.79 10.92 0.37
N LEU A 15 18.69 10.42 0.94
CA LEU A 15 17.94 9.28 0.39
C LEU A 15 16.92 9.73 -0.65
N SER A 16 16.89 9.03 -1.78
CA SER A 16 15.89 9.28 -2.83
C SER A 16 14.60 8.50 -2.57
N ALA A 17 13.46 9.19 -2.62
CA ALA A 17 12.14 8.61 -2.40
C ALA A 17 11.39 8.37 -3.72
N ALA A 18 10.66 7.25 -3.79
CA ALA A 18 9.81 6.93 -4.93
C ALA A 18 8.37 6.66 -4.48
N PHE A 19 7.42 7.46 -4.98
CA PHE A 19 6.03 7.43 -4.54
C PHE A 19 5.17 6.62 -5.50
N THR A 20 4.41 5.66 -4.95
CA THR A 20 3.49 4.81 -5.72
C THR A 20 2.06 5.33 -5.73
N GLY A 21 1.75 6.36 -4.92
CA GLY A 21 0.37 6.68 -4.57
C GLY A 21 -0.25 5.60 -3.67
N PRO A 22 -1.59 5.60 -3.51
CA PRO A 22 -2.28 4.61 -2.69
C PRO A 22 -1.98 3.19 -3.18
N MET A 23 -1.40 2.36 -2.33
CA MET A 23 -1.10 0.96 -2.66
C MET A 23 -1.30 0.08 -1.42
N PRO A 24 -1.79 -1.17 -1.56
CA PRO A 24 -1.92 -2.09 -0.44
C PRO A 24 -0.56 -2.34 0.23
N THR A 25 -0.55 -2.53 1.55
CA THR A 25 0.66 -2.89 2.30
C THR A 25 1.49 -4.03 1.67
N PRO A 26 0.91 -5.17 1.23
CA PRO A 26 1.68 -6.22 0.58
C PRO A 26 2.28 -5.80 -0.78
N ALA A 27 1.68 -4.83 -1.47
CA ALA A 27 2.25 -4.30 -2.71
C ALA A 27 3.54 -3.54 -2.44
N ILE A 28 3.62 -2.76 -1.37
CA ILE A 28 4.88 -2.07 -1.01
C ILE A 28 5.97 -3.08 -0.65
N ALA A 29 5.67 -4.12 0.11
CA ALA A 29 6.62 -5.21 0.37
C ALA A 29 7.16 -5.86 -0.91
N TYR A 30 6.27 -6.16 -1.87
CA TYR A 30 6.64 -6.71 -3.17
C TYR A 30 7.47 -5.74 -4.03
N LEU A 31 7.02 -4.49 -4.16
CA LEU A 31 7.64 -3.47 -5.00
C LEU A 31 9.00 -3.04 -4.46
N THR A 32 9.21 -3.06 -3.14
CA THR A 32 10.51 -2.78 -2.52
C THR A 32 11.59 -3.70 -3.08
N ARG A 33 11.32 -5.02 -3.09
CA ARG A 33 12.22 -6.02 -3.70
C ARG A 33 12.38 -5.81 -5.20
N THR A 34 11.26 -5.59 -5.90
CA THR A 34 11.23 -5.52 -7.37
C THR A 34 12.00 -4.30 -7.89
N PHE A 35 11.93 -3.18 -7.19
CA PHE A 35 12.69 -1.97 -7.51
C PHE A 35 14.09 -1.94 -6.90
N ARG A 36 14.50 -2.97 -6.14
CA ARG A 36 15.76 -3.02 -5.40
C ARG A 36 15.94 -1.80 -4.50
N ALA A 37 14.86 -1.39 -3.84
CA ALA A 37 14.89 -0.31 -2.86
C ALA A 37 15.46 -0.82 -1.52
N GLU A 38 16.11 0.07 -0.77
CA GLU A 38 16.67 -0.25 0.55
C GLU A 38 15.59 -0.49 1.61
N ALA A 39 14.45 0.20 1.48
CA ALA A 39 13.31 0.06 2.36
C ALA A 39 12.00 0.39 1.65
N GLY A 40 10.91 -0.19 2.15
CA GLY A 40 9.54 0.16 1.80
C GLY A 40 8.85 0.87 2.97
N ILE A 41 8.04 1.88 2.69
CA ILE A 41 7.31 2.63 3.71
C ILE A 41 5.83 2.66 3.36
N VAL A 42 4.97 2.33 4.32
CA VAL A 42 3.51 2.44 4.19
C VAL A 42 2.99 3.40 5.25
N ILE A 43 2.19 4.37 4.82
CA ILE A 43 1.47 5.30 5.70
C ILE A 43 0.04 4.79 5.82
N SER A 44 -0.28 4.09 6.91
CA SER A 44 -1.60 3.51 7.15
C SER A 44 -1.77 3.01 8.58
N ALA A 45 -2.95 3.25 9.17
CA ALA A 45 -3.42 2.57 10.39
C ALA A 45 -4.26 1.30 10.10
N SER A 46 -4.12 0.71 8.91
CA SER A 46 -4.76 -0.55 8.53
C SER A 46 -6.30 -0.51 8.58
N HIS A 47 -6.92 -1.10 9.60
CA HIS A 47 -8.37 -1.25 9.75
C HIS A 47 -8.97 -0.20 10.68
N ASN A 48 -8.14 0.69 11.23
CA ASN A 48 -8.58 1.74 12.13
C ASN A 48 -9.46 2.78 11.40
N PRO A 49 -10.25 3.58 12.14
CA PRO A 49 -11.00 4.70 11.58
C PRO A 49 -10.12 5.75 10.90
N TYR A 50 -10.72 6.57 10.04
CA TYR A 50 -10.01 7.52 9.16
C TYR A 50 -9.11 8.54 9.88
N TYR A 51 -9.36 8.82 11.16
CA TYR A 51 -8.59 9.78 11.95
C TYR A 51 -7.27 9.20 12.49
N ASP A 52 -7.09 7.88 12.44
CA ASP A 52 -5.84 7.22 12.83
C ASP A 52 -4.88 7.09 11.63
N ASN A 53 -3.58 7.15 11.92
CA ASN A 53 -2.54 6.84 10.94
C ASN A 53 -1.33 6.19 11.61
N GLY A 54 -0.43 5.65 10.80
CA GLY A 54 0.78 4.99 11.27
C GLY A 54 1.79 4.82 10.14
N ILE A 55 3.03 4.49 10.49
CA ILE A 55 4.10 4.25 9.53
C ILE A 55 4.58 2.81 9.72
N LYS A 56 4.66 2.06 8.63
CA LYS A 56 5.21 0.70 8.63
C LYS A 56 6.40 0.65 7.70
N PHE A 57 7.50 0.06 8.17
CA PHE A 57 8.71 -0.12 7.39
C PHE A 57 8.87 -1.57 6.94
N PHE A 58 9.46 -1.73 5.75
CA PHE A 58 9.86 -3.00 5.18
C PHE A 58 11.33 -2.95 4.83
N SER A 59 12.06 -4.04 5.08
CA SER A 59 13.45 -4.20 4.66
C SER A 59 13.54 -4.29 3.13
N ALA A 60 14.76 -4.25 2.60
CA ALA A 60 15.05 -4.53 1.18
C ALA A 60 14.51 -5.91 0.72
N GLN A 61 14.33 -6.86 1.65
CA GLN A 61 13.73 -8.18 1.40
C GLN A 61 12.20 -8.18 1.46
N GLY A 62 11.56 -7.02 1.67
CA GLY A 62 10.11 -6.88 1.74
C GLY A 62 9.48 -7.48 2.99
N THR A 63 10.27 -7.72 4.04
CA THR A 63 9.77 -8.23 5.34
C THR A 63 9.66 -7.09 6.36
N LYS A 64 8.96 -7.32 7.48
CA LYS A 64 9.01 -6.40 8.62
C LYS A 64 10.48 -6.17 9.02
N LEU A 65 10.81 -4.96 9.46
CA LEU A 65 12.12 -4.70 10.05
C LEU A 65 12.36 -5.60 11.28
N PRO A 66 13.60 -6.10 11.48
CA PRO A 66 13.99 -6.73 12.73
C PRO A 66 13.90 -5.76 13.90
N ASP A 67 13.59 -6.27 15.10
CA ASP A 67 13.41 -5.44 16.30
C ASP A 67 14.68 -4.61 16.62
N GLU A 68 15.88 -5.16 16.41
CA GLU A 68 17.15 -4.43 16.57
C GLU A 68 17.27 -3.17 15.69
N ILE A 69 16.64 -3.17 14.50
CA ILE A 69 16.60 -2.00 13.63
C ILE A 69 15.53 -1.01 14.11
N GLU A 70 14.40 -1.50 14.62
CA GLU A 70 13.36 -0.64 15.22
C GLU A 70 13.94 0.11 16.43
N GLU A 71 14.65 -0.58 17.33
CA GLU A 71 15.35 0.01 18.48
C GLU A 71 16.42 1.03 18.04
N ALA A 72 17.17 0.74 16.97
CA ALA A 72 18.15 1.68 16.44
C ALA A 72 17.50 2.95 15.86
N ILE A 73 16.34 2.83 15.20
CA ILE A 73 15.57 3.98 14.73
C ILE A 73 15.09 4.80 15.93
N GLU A 74 14.55 4.17 16.98
CA GLU A 74 14.12 4.85 18.20
C GLU A 74 15.25 5.62 18.88
N ALA A 75 16.43 5.02 19.00
CA ALA A 75 17.61 5.69 19.55
C ALA A 75 18.04 6.91 18.71
N MET A 76 17.89 6.84 17.39
CA MET A 76 18.19 7.96 16.48
C MET A 76 17.17 9.10 16.58
N LEU A 77 15.92 8.82 16.99
CA LEU A 77 14.90 9.87 17.20
C LEU A 77 15.25 10.79 18.37
N GLU A 78 16.08 10.34 19.31
CA GLU A 78 16.57 11.16 20.43
C GLU A 78 17.78 12.04 20.05
N GLN A 79 18.39 11.79 18.89
CA GLN A 79 19.53 12.55 18.42
C GLN A 79 19.09 13.83 17.69
N PRO A 80 19.94 14.88 17.66
CA PRO A 80 19.70 16.04 16.81
C PRO A 80 19.57 15.62 15.34
N MET A 81 18.64 16.25 14.61
CA MET A 81 18.58 16.07 13.16
C MET A 81 19.71 16.84 12.48
N ASP A 82 20.40 16.16 11.57
CA ASP A 82 21.36 16.74 10.65
C ASP A 82 20.85 16.65 9.20
N CYS A 83 21.50 17.38 8.31
CA CYS A 83 21.18 17.42 6.89
C CYS A 83 22.48 17.27 6.10
N VAL A 84 22.44 16.48 5.02
CA VAL A 84 23.55 16.41 4.07
C VAL A 84 23.73 17.74 3.35
N GLU A 85 24.87 17.90 2.69
CA GLU A 85 25.13 19.08 1.88
C GLU A 85 24.09 19.25 0.78
N SER A 86 23.83 20.50 0.36
CA SER A 86 22.76 20.80 -0.60
C SER A 86 22.88 20.05 -1.94
N ALA A 87 24.11 19.69 -2.34
CA ALA A 87 24.37 18.93 -3.56
C ALA A 87 24.03 17.43 -3.45
N GLU A 88 23.93 16.92 -2.21
CA GLU A 88 23.70 15.51 -1.89
C GLU A 88 22.25 15.21 -1.48
N LEU A 89 21.39 16.23 -1.44
CA LEU A 89 19.97 16.07 -1.12
C LEU A 89 19.32 15.02 -2.03
N GLY A 90 18.56 14.14 -1.39
CA GLY A 90 17.84 13.07 -2.07
C GLY A 90 16.75 13.61 -3.00
N LYS A 91 16.43 12.83 -4.03
CA LYS A 91 15.42 13.22 -5.05
C LYS A 91 14.14 12.42 -4.89
N ALA A 92 13.03 13.10 -5.11
CA ALA A 92 11.71 12.51 -5.14
C ALA A 92 11.26 12.23 -6.59
N ARG A 93 10.62 11.07 -6.81
CA ARG A 93 9.97 10.75 -8.09
C ARG A 93 8.68 9.96 -7.88
N ARG A 94 7.77 10.02 -8.84
CA ARG A 94 6.55 9.20 -8.84
C ARG A 94 6.72 7.96 -9.73
N ILE A 95 6.18 6.83 -9.29
CA ILE A 95 6.10 5.59 -10.04
C ILE A 95 4.66 5.46 -10.54
N ASN A 96 4.46 5.71 -11.83
CA ASN A 96 3.13 5.75 -12.42
C ASN A 96 2.56 4.36 -12.75
N ASP A 97 3.41 3.33 -12.86
CA ASP A 97 3.05 1.97 -13.27
C ASP A 97 3.00 0.96 -12.10
N ALA A 98 3.08 1.43 -10.85
CA ALA A 98 3.12 0.58 -9.66
C ALA A 98 1.90 -0.33 -9.53
N ALA A 99 0.70 0.20 -9.79
CA ALA A 99 -0.56 -0.56 -9.76
C ALA A 99 -0.53 -1.71 -10.77
N GLY A 100 -0.20 -1.42 -12.03
CA GLY A 100 -0.13 -2.43 -13.10
C GLY A 100 0.88 -3.54 -12.79
N ARG A 101 2.08 -3.18 -12.29
CA ARG A 101 3.09 -4.17 -11.87
C ARG A 101 2.59 -5.10 -10.77
N TYR A 102 1.84 -4.59 -9.81
CA TYR A 102 1.31 -5.41 -8.72
C TYR A 102 0.09 -6.23 -9.14
N ILE A 103 -0.77 -5.70 -10.02
CA ILE A 103 -1.89 -6.44 -10.62
C ILE A 103 -1.35 -7.65 -11.40
N GLU A 104 -0.34 -7.44 -12.26
CA GLU A 104 0.31 -8.52 -13.00
C GLU A 104 0.97 -9.55 -12.08
N PHE A 105 1.59 -9.11 -10.99
CA PHE A 105 2.13 -10.03 -9.99
C PHE A 105 1.03 -10.91 -9.37
N CYS A 106 -0.07 -10.31 -8.90
CA CYS A 106 -1.19 -11.05 -8.32
C CYS A 106 -1.76 -12.08 -9.32
N LYS A 107 -1.96 -11.68 -10.58
CA LYS A 107 -2.40 -12.58 -11.65
C LYS A 107 -1.38 -13.69 -11.92
N GLY A 108 -0.10 -13.37 -11.94
CA GLY A 108 0.99 -14.32 -12.15
C GLY A 108 1.11 -15.39 -11.06
N THR A 109 0.56 -15.13 -9.86
CA THR A 109 0.45 -16.14 -8.79
C THR A 109 -0.75 -17.08 -8.94
N PHE A 110 -1.69 -16.76 -9.84
CA PHE A 110 -2.84 -17.61 -10.14
C PHE A 110 -2.46 -18.69 -11.18
N PRO A 111 -2.97 -19.93 -11.07
CA PRO A 111 -2.61 -20.99 -12.02
C PRO A 111 -2.98 -20.62 -13.47
N ALA A 112 -1.99 -20.64 -14.37
CA ALA A 112 -2.15 -20.13 -15.74
C ALA A 112 -3.19 -20.87 -16.62
N HIS A 113 -3.63 -22.06 -16.22
CA HIS A 113 -4.64 -22.85 -16.92
C HIS A 113 -6.07 -22.62 -16.36
N LEU A 114 -6.20 -21.78 -15.33
CA LEU A 114 -7.47 -21.42 -14.72
C LEU A 114 -7.76 -19.95 -14.96
N GLY A 115 -9.05 -19.63 -14.96
CA GLY A 115 -9.57 -18.27 -14.87
C GLY A 115 -10.78 -18.24 -13.95
N LEU A 116 -11.40 -17.07 -13.87
CA LEU A 116 -12.60 -16.81 -13.08
C LEU A 116 -13.83 -16.57 -13.97
N GLU A 117 -13.78 -17.01 -15.23
CA GLU A 117 -14.94 -16.92 -16.13
C GLU A 117 -16.14 -17.67 -15.55
N GLY A 118 -17.31 -17.05 -15.64
CA GLY A 118 -18.56 -17.59 -15.08
C GLY A 118 -18.71 -17.39 -13.56
N TYR A 119 -17.71 -16.84 -12.87
CA TYR A 119 -17.87 -16.40 -11.48
C TYR A 119 -18.33 -14.94 -11.42
N LYS A 120 -19.32 -14.71 -10.57
CA LYS A 120 -19.76 -13.38 -10.14
C LYS A 120 -19.27 -13.14 -8.72
N ILE A 121 -18.41 -12.14 -8.53
CA ILE A 121 -17.70 -11.88 -7.27
C ILE A 121 -18.03 -10.47 -6.79
N VAL A 122 -18.53 -10.37 -5.55
CA VAL A 122 -18.63 -9.09 -4.84
C VAL A 122 -17.33 -8.85 -4.08
N VAL A 123 -16.70 -7.69 -4.27
CA VAL A 123 -15.44 -7.32 -3.59
C VAL A 123 -15.62 -6.02 -2.83
N ASP A 124 -15.32 -6.06 -1.52
CA ASP A 124 -15.26 -4.89 -0.65
C ASP A 124 -13.82 -4.41 -0.48
N CYS A 125 -13.55 -3.18 -0.92
CA CYS A 125 -12.23 -2.58 -0.79
C CYS A 125 -12.11 -1.59 0.39
N ALA A 126 -13.14 -1.49 1.23
CA ALA A 126 -13.16 -0.69 2.47
C ALA A 126 -12.89 0.81 2.28
N ASN A 127 -13.04 1.34 1.06
CA ASN A 127 -12.52 2.64 0.63
C ASN A 127 -11.02 2.82 0.96
N GLY A 128 -10.29 1.70 0.99
CA GLY A 128 -8.89 1.61 1.34
C GLY A 128 -8.01 1.42 0.12
N ALA A 129 -6.76 1.03 0.35
CA ALA A 129 -5.72 1.03 -0.69
C ALA A 129 -5.93 0.00 -1.81
N THR A 130 -6.84 -0.96 -1.66
CA THR A 130 -7.13 -1.98 -2.69
C THR A 130 -8.16 -1.53 -3.72
N TYR A 131 -8.75 -0.33 -3.60
CA TYR A 131 -9.90 0.11 -4.40
C TYR A 131 -9.74 0.00 -5.92
N HIS A 132 -8.52 0.21 -6.43
CA HIS A 132 -8.19 0.13 -7.85
C HIS A 132 -7.30 -1.09 -8.19
N ILE A 133 -7.06 -1.96 -7.21
CA ILE A 133 -6.21 -3.16 -7.36
C ILE A 133 -7.06 -4.41 -7.37
N ALA A 134 -7.81 -4.67 -6.30
CA ALA A 134 -8.53 -5.93 -6.14
C ALA A 134 -9.60 -6.16 -7.22
N PRO A 135 -10.43 -5.16 -7.59
CA PRO A 135 -11.39 -5.35 -8.67
C PRO A 135 -10.74 -5.63 -10.02
N ASN A 136 -9.61 -4.96 -10.31
CA ASN A 136 -8.89 -5.14 -11.58
C ASN A 136 -8.24 -6.52 -11.68
N VAL A 137 -7.61 -7.01 -10.60
CA VAL A 137 -7.08 -8.38 -10.56
C VAL A 137 -8.19 -9.39 -10.87
N LEU A 138 -9.35 -9.30 -10.21
CA LEU A 138 -10.45 -10.25 -10.40
C LEU A 138 -11.06 -10.17 -11.81
N ARG A 139 -11.25 -8.94 -12.32
CA ARG A 139 -11.81 -8.69 -13.65
C ARG A 139 -10.89 -9.18 -14.76
N GLU A 140 -9.59 -8.94 -14.64
CA GLU A 140 -8.59 -9.38 -15.62
C GLU A 140 -8.38 -10.91 -15.59
N LEU A 141 -8.76 -11.59 -14.50
CA LEU A 141 -8.87 -13.04 -14.44
C LEU A 141 -10.20 -13.57 -14.99
N GLY A 142 -11.11 -12.72 -15.45
CA GLY A 142 -12.35 -13.12 -16.14
C GLY A 142 -13.63 -13.11 -15.30
N ALA A 143 -13.58 -12.67 -14.03
CA ALA A 143 -14.77 -12.59 -13.18
C ALA A 143 -15.69 -11.41 -13.57
N GLU A 144 -17.01 -11.60 -13.39
CA GLU A 144 -17.93 -10.48 -13.24
C GLU A 144 -17.75 -9.89 -11.83
N VAL A 145 -17.31 -8.63 -11.73
CA VAL A 145 -16.98 -8.01 -10.44
C VAL A 145 -18.01 -6.96 -10.06
N ILE A 146 -18.64 -7.13 -8.90
CA ILE A 146 -19.42 -6.10 -8.21
C ILE A 146 -18.53 -5.46 -7.14
N GLU A 147 -18.25 -4.18 -7.31
CA GLU A 147 -17.41 -3.43 -6.39
C GLU A 147 -18.23 -2.75 -5.29
N ILE A 148 -17.73 -2.79 -4.05
CA ILE A 148 -18.17 -1.94 -2.95
C ILE A 148 -16.96 -1.34 -2.25
N GLY A 149 -17.13 -0.15 -1.67
CA GLY A 149 -16.05 0.54 -0.98
C GLY A 149 -14.87 0.86 -1.91
N THR A 150 -15.13 1.29 -3.15
CA THR A 150 -14.08 1.63 -4.13
C THR A 150 -14.00 3.12 -4.48
N GLU A 151 -14.64 3.98 -3.69
CA GLU A 151 -14.70 5.43 -3.89
C GLU A 151 -14.10 6.19 -2.68
N PRO A 152 -12.78 6.07 -2.44
CA PRO A 152 -12.14 6.76 -1.32
C PRO A 152 -12.24 8.28 -1.48
N ASN A 153 -12.67 8.96 -0.43
CA ASN A 153 -12.76 10.43 -0.37
C ASN A 153 -11.83 11.07 0.67
N GLY A 154 -11.01 10.25 1.33
CA GLY A 154 -10.07 10.66 2.37
C GLY A 154 -10.60 10.56 3.81
N VAL A 155 -11.90 10.37 4.01
CA VAL A 155 -12.52 10.26 5.36
C VAL A 155 -13.44 9.04 5.52
N ASN A 156 -13.70 8.28 4.46
CA ASN A 156 -14.63 7.15 4.45
C ASN A 156 -13.97 5.76 4.50
N ILE A 157 -12.66 5.69 4.78
CA ILE A 157 -11.96 4.41 4.94
C ILE A 157 -12.53 3.64 6.13
N ASN A 158 -12.81 2.35 5.94
CA ASN A 158 -13.39 1.43 6.94
C ASN A 158 -14.75 1.88 7.51
N GLU A 159 -15.39 2.91 6.93
CA GLU A 159 -16.69 3.40 7.39
C GLU A 159 -17.80 2.43 6.94
N LYS A 160 -18.24 1.56 7.87
CA LYS A 160 -19.33 0.59 7.64
C LYS A 160 -19.10 -0.34 6.43
N CYS A 161 -17.85 -0.66 6.15
CA CYS A 161 -17.40 -1.53 5.08
C CYS A 161 -16.10 -2.24 5.45
N GLY A 162 -15.64 -3.13 4.59
CA GLY A 162 -14.37 -3.83 4.74
C GLY A 162 -14.43 -5.04 5.68
N ALA A 163 -13.25 -5.58 5.98
CA ALA A 163 -13.13 -6.84 6.72
C ALA A 163 -13.68 -6.78 8.16
N THR A 164 -13.75 -5.59 8.76
CA THR A 164 -14.28 -5.37 10.10
C THR A 164 -15.79 -5.12 10.13
N ASP A 165 -16.43 -4.88 8.97
CA ASP A 165 -17.87 -4.71 8.84
C ASP A 165 -18.39 -5.31 7.53
N VAL A 166 -18.75 -6.60 7.59
CA VAL A 166 -19.14 -7.40 6.42
C VAL A 166 -20.61 -7.29 6.04
N ARG A 167 -21.40 -6.44 6.72
CA ARG A 167 -22.86 -6.39 6.54
C ARG A 167 -23.25 -6.01 5.11
N VAL A 168 -22.63 -4.95 4.58
CA VAL A 168 -22.88 -4.48 3.20
C VAL A 168 -22.48 -5.55 2.18
N LEU A 169 -21.36 -6.24 2.42
CA LEU A 169 -20.90 -7.34 1.56
C LEU A 169 -21.91 -8.49 1.53
N GLN A 170 -22.44 -8.90 2.68
CA GLN A 170 -23.47 -9.94 2.78
C GLN A 170 -24.76 -9.53 2.05
N GLU A 171 -25.24 -8.31 2.24
CA GLU A 171 -26.46 -7.81 1.57
C GLU A 171 -26.34 -7.79 0.04
N LYS A 172 -25.13 -7.53 -0.47
CA LYS A 172 -24.85 -7.49 -1.91
C LYS A 172 -24.71 -8.87 -2.54
N PHE A 173 -24.20 -9.86 -1.81
CA PHE A 173 -24.05 -11.22 -2.31
C PHE A 173 -25.40 -11.90 -2.62
N TRP A 174 -26.44 -11.58 -1.84
CA TRP A 174 -27.77 -12.18 -1.99
C TRP A 174 -28.68 -11.48 -3.03
N LYS A 175 -28.14 -10.54 -3.82
CA LYS A 175 -28.86 -9.79 -4.86
C LYS A 175 -28.26 -10.05 -6.25
#